data_AF-A0A944DYW2-F1
#
_entry.id   AF-A0A944DYW2-F1
#
_cell.length_a   1.000
_cell.length_b   1.000
_cell.length_c   1.000
_cell.angle_alpha   90.00
_cell.angle_beta   90.00
_cell.angle_gamma   90.00
#
_symmetry.space_group_name_H-M   'P 1'
#
loop_
_entity.id
_entity.type
_entity.pdbx_description
1 polymer ?
#
loop_
_entity_poly.entity_id
_entity_poly.type
_entity_poly.pdbx_seq_one_letter_code
_entity_poly.pdbx_strand_id
1 'polypeptide(L)'
;MSAGRGRGPCRIPRCRAPGRERGYPEPTETYHATLERSPYSAVEMVPFDQAVVRSVEELIALQLSNSSSTPAQLGPRRAAFAEDLRRALLAYDSSSRDEETISTEALIAARPLGHAGQAWLGYRPGPHPYAVVRRGPPPQP
;
A
#
# COMPACT_ATOMS: atom_id res chain seq x y z
N MET A 1 -13.24 -18.33 60.19
CA MET A 1 -13.00 -19.49 59.30
C MET A 1 -13.38 -19.08 57.89
N SER A 2 -12.39 -19.06 57.00
CA SER A 2 -12.43 -18.50 55.64
C SER A 2 -13.23 -19.34 54.65
N ALA A 3 -13.97 -18.69 53.75
CA ALA A 3 -14.39 -19.25 52.47
C ALA A 3 -13.37 -18.84 51.39
N GLY A 4 -12.43 -19.75 51.08
CA GLY A 4 -11.45 -19.57 50.01
C GLY A 4 -12.06 -19.90 48.65
N ARG A 5 -12.13 -18.92 47.73
CA ARG A 5 -12.48 -19.14 46.32
C ARG A 5 -11.31 -19.82 45.61
N GLY A 6 -11.42 -21.12 45.36
CA GLY A 6 -10.48 -21.85 44.53
C GLY A 6 -10.60 -21.42 43.06
N ARG A 7 -9.63 -20.64 42.57
CA ARG A 7 -9.38 -20.51 41.14
C ARG A 7 -8.79 -21.84 40.66
N GLY A 8 -9.60 -22.63 39.96
CA GLY A 8 -9.10 -23.84 39.29
C GLY A 8 -8.01 -23.47 38.28
N PRO A 9 -6.97 -24.31 38.11
CA PRO A 9 -5.91 -24.04 37.15
C PRO A 9 -6.48 -24.03 35.73
N CYS A 10 -6.23 -22.93 35.02
CA CYS A 10 -6.57 -22.75 33.62
C CYS A 10 -5.79 -23.79 32.79
N ARG A 11 -6.46 -24.86 32.35
CA ARG A 11 -5.95 -25.86 31.40
C ARG A 11 -6.00 -25.30 29.97
N ILE A 12 -5.35 -24.16 29.72
CA ILE A 12 -5.05 -23.78 28.34
C ILE A 12 -3.66 -24.35 28.05
N PRO A 13 -3.54 -25.41 27.24
CA PRO A 13 -2.23 -25.87 26.81
C PRO A 13 -1.54 -24.67 26.16
N ARG A 14 -0.31 -24.41 26.59
CA ARG A 14 0.60 -23.41 26.02
C ARG A 14 0.56 -23.53 24.50
N CYS A 15 -0.17 -22.64 23.84
CA CYS A 15 0.04 -22.37 22.43
C CYS A 15 1.45 -21.81 22.32
N ARG A 16 2.41 -22.71 22.08
CA ARG A 16 3.72 -22.35 21.54
C ARG A 16 3.41 -21.59 20.26
N ALA A 17 3.49 -20.26 20.30
CA ALA A 17 3.27 -19.46 19.11
C ALA A 17 4.35 -19.87 18.10
N PRO A 18 4.02 -20.49 16.95
CA PRO A 18 4.95 -20.41 15.85
C PRO A 18 5.09 -18.92 15.53
N GLY A 19 6.32 -18.44 15.40
CA GLY A 19 6.57 -17.12 14.83
C GLY A 19 5.85 -17.06 13.49
N ARG A 20 4.69 -16.41 13.46
CA ARG A 20 3.94 -16.23 12.22
C ARG A 20 4.63 -15.11 11.48
N GLU A 21 5.40 -15.47 10.47
CA GLU A 21 5.58 -14.63 9.30
C GLU A 21 4.17 -14.29 8.80
N ARG A 22 3.65 -13.14 9.22
CA ARG A 22 2.40 -12.59 8.68
C ARG A 22 2.75 -11.89 7.38
N GLY A 23 3.21 -12.66 6.40
CA GLY A 23 3.16 -12.23 5.02
C GLY A 23 1.70 -12.15 4.61
N TYR A 24 1.33 -11.12 3.84
CA TYR A 24 0.16 -11.28 2.99
C TYR A 24 0.44 -12.47 2.08
N PRO A 25 -0.50 -13.42 1.91
CA PRO A 25 -0.29 -14.49 0.96
C PRO A 25 -0.06 -13.83 -0.39
N GLU A 26 1.11 -14.09 -0.98
CA GLU A 26 1.39 -13.66 -2.35
C GLU A 26 0.27 -14.22 -3.23
N PRO A 27 -0.43 -13.37 -3.99
CA PRO A 27 -1.49 -13.83 -4.89
C PRO A 27 -0.90 -14.88 -5.85
N THR A 28 -1.45 -16.09 -5.82
CA THR A 28 -1.04 -17.16 -6.76
C THR A 28 -1.51 -16.88 -8.18
N GLU A 29 -2.41 -15.92 -8.36
CA GLU A 29 -3.02 -15.52 -9.62
C GLU A 29 -3.05 -14.00 -9.70
N THR A 30 -3.03 -13.45 -10.92
CA THR A 30 -3.14 -12.00 -11.10
C THR A 30 -4.54 -11.51 -10.69
N TYR A 31 -4.63 -10.26 -10.23
CA TYR A 31 -5.92 -9.64 -9.91
C TYR A 31 -6.88 -9.67 -11.11
N HIS A 32 -6.36 -9.51 -12.33
CA HIS A 32 -7.14 -9.61 -13.57
C HIS A 32 -7.77 -11.00 -13.74
N ALA A 33 -6.97 -12.07 -13.65
CA ALA A 33 -7.46 -13.45 -13.79
C ALA A 33 -8.49 -13.83 -12.70
N THR A 34 -8.40 -13.20 -11.53
CA THR A 34 -9.40 -13.35 -10.46
C THR A 34 -10.71 -12.70 -10.86
N LEU A 35 -10.67 -11.47 -11.40
CA LEU A 35 -11.86 -10.71 -11.79
C LEU A 35 -12.58 -11.32 -13.00
N GLU A 36 -11.86 -11.85 -13.99
CA GLU A 36 -12.43 -12.51 -15.18
C GLU A 36 -13.37 -13.68 -14.82
N ARG A 37 -13.04 -14.44 -13.77
CA ARG A 37 -13.84 -15.58 -13.27
C ARG A 37 -14.89 -15.17 -12.25
N SER A 38 -14.94 -13.90 -11.89
CA SER A 38 -15.87 -13.36 -10.90
C SER A 38 -17.16 -12.87 -11.56
N PRO A 39 -18.23 -12.62 -10.78
CA PRO A 39 -19.40 -11.89 -11.26
C PRO A 39 -19.14 -10.45 -11.72
N TYR A 40 -17.92 -9.93 -11.55
CA TYR A 40 -17.46 -8.60 -11.98
C TYR A 40 -16.45 -8.70 -13.13
N SER A 41 -16.73 -9.55 -14.12
CA SER A 41 -15.80 -9.87 -15.20
C SER A 41 -15.66 -8.81 -16.29
N ALA A 42 -16.46 -7.74 -16.27
CA ALA A 42 -16.22 -6.58 -17.13
C ALA A 42 -15.19 -5.68 -16.45
N VAL A 43 -13.93 -5.78 -16.86
CA VAL A 43 -12.81 -5.06 -16.24
C VAL A 43 -12.27 -4.01 -17.19
N GLU A 44 -12.15 -2.78 -16.70
CA GLU A 44 -11.39 -1.70 -17.32
C GLU A 44 -10.10 -1.49 -16.52
N MET A 45 -8.98 -1.34 -17.23
CA MET A 45 -7.68 -1.06 -16.63
C MET A 45 -7.26 0.36 -16.98
N VAL A 46 -6.98 1.16 -15.95
CA VAL A 46 -6.56 2.55 -16.11
C VAL A 46 -5.15 2.70 -15.53
N PRO A 47 -4.12 2.81 -16.38
CA PRO A 47 -2.76 3.07 -15.91
C PRO A 47 -2.61 4.52 -15.46
N PHE A 48 -1.83 4.73 -14.40
CA PHE A 48 -1.49 6.03 -13.87
C PHE A 48 -0.04 6.05 -13.41
N ASP A 49 0.75 6.94 -14.01
CA ASP A 49 2.13 7.20 -13.62
C ASP A 49 2.25 8.55 -12.92
N GLN A 50 2.96 8.55 -11.80
CA GLN A 50 3.26 9.76 -11.04
C GLN A 50 4.77 9.88 -10.82
N ALA A 51 5.36 10.93 -11.38
CA ALA A 51 6.71 11.35 -11.01
C ALA A 51 6.68 11.99 -9.62
N VAL A 52 7.55 11.52 -8.73
CA VAL A 52 7.72 12.01 -7.36
C VAL A 52 9.20 12.29 -7.16
N VAL A 53 9.49 13.48 -6.63
CA VAL A 53 10.84 13.83 -6.17
C VAL A 53 10.82 13.86 -4.66
N ARG A 54 11.72 13.12 -4.01
CA ARG A 54 11.85 13.07 -2.56
C ARG A 54 13.24 13.47 -2.11
N SER A 55 13.30 14.22 -1.02
CA SER A 55 14.52 14.41 -0.25
C SER A 55 14.86 13.16 0.56
N VAL A 56 16.11 13.08 1.01
CA VAL A 56 16.58 12.02 1.92
C VAL A 56 15.70 11.94 3.19
N GLU A 57 15.28 13.08 3.73
CA GLU A 57 14.40 13.11 4.92
C GLU A 57 12.99 12.55 4.63
N GLU A 58 12.45 12.82 3.44
CA GLU A 58 11.16 12.28 3.02
C GLU A 58 11.23 10.77 2.76
N LEU A 59 12.35 10.26 2.25
CA LEU A 59 12.59 8.82 2.13
C LEU A 59 12.69 8.13 3.50
N ILE A 60 13.38 8.75 4.47
CA ILE A 60 13.44 8.24 5.84
C ILE A 60 12.04 8.23 6.47
N ALA A 61 11.29 9.32 6.30
CA ALA A 61 9.91 9.40 6.80
C ALA A 61 9.01 8.33 6.16
N LEU A 62 9.15 8.10 4.85
CA LEU A 62 8.45 7.04 4.13
C LEU A 62 8.80 5.66 4.70
N GLN A 63 10.08 5.36 4.91
CA GLN A 63 10.50 4.09 5.50
C GLN A 63 9.93 3.91 6.91
N LEU A 64 9.86 4.97 7.72
CA LEU A 64 9.27 4.92 9.06
C LEU A 64 7.73 4.75 9.03
N SER A 65 7.08 4.95 7.89
CA SER A 65 5.64 4.67 7.73
C SER A 65 5.35 3.18 7.50
N ASN A 66 6.35 2.40 7.06
CA ASN A 66 6.19 0.97 6.85
C ASN A 66 5.94 0.21 8.16
N SER A 67 5.04 -0.77 8.08
CA SER A 67 4.57 -1.57 9.22
C SER A 67 5.67 -2.42 9.90
N SER A 68 6.86 -2.52 9.30
CA SER A 68 8.05 -3.23 9.81
C SER A 68 9.11 -2.31 10.42
N SER A 69 9.00 -1.00 10.20
CA SER A 69 9.95 0.02 10.68
C SER A 69 9.24 1.21 11.35
N THR A 70 8.04 0.97 11.86
CA THR A 70 7.27 2.01 12.55
C THR A 70 8.02 2.54 13.78
N PRO A 71 7.81 3.81 14.17
CA PRO A 71 8.38 4.36 15.40
C PRO A 71 8.10 3.50 16.64
N ALA A 72 6.92 2.90 16.72
CA ALA A 72 6.53 2.02 17.83
C ALA A 72 7.34 0.72 17.88
N GLN A 73 7.69 0.14 16.74
CA GLN A 73 8.53 -1.06 16.67
C GLN A 73 10.02 -0.77 16.92
N LEU A 74 10.51 0.37 16.45
CA LEU A 74 11.91 0.77 16.64
C LEU A 74 12.18 1.28 18.07
N GLY A 75 11.18 1.92 18.68
CA GLY A 75 11.26 2.45 20.04
C GLY A 75 12.49 3.36 20.21
N PRO A 76 13.32 3.17 21.26
CA PRO A 76 14.51 3.97 21.49
C PRO A 76 15.55 3.93 20.35
N ARG A 77 15.54 2.88 19.51
CA ARG A 77 16.50 2.74 18.39
C ARG A 77 16.15 3.59 17.18
N ARG A 78 14.97 4.24 17.16
CA ARG A 78 14.49 5.04 16.04
C ARG A 78 15.52 6.07 15.56
N ALA A 79 16.12 6.81 16.48
CA ALA A 79 17.06 7.87 16.13
C ALA A 79 18.33 7.31 15.45
N ALA A 80 18.89 6.24 16.03
CA ALA A 80 20.04 5.55 15.45
C ALA A 80 19.71 4.97 14.07
N PHE A 81 18.55 4.32 13.92
CA PHE A 81 18.09 3.79 12.63
C PHE A 81 17.96 4.88 11.56
N ALA A 82 17.34 6.02 11.89
CA ALA A 82 17.16 7.11 10.93
C ALA A 82 18.50 7.70 10.48
N GLU A 83 19.45 7.80 11.40
CA GLU A 83 20.79 8.30 11.12
C GLU A 83 21.62 7.31 10.29
N ASP A 84 21.55 6.02 10.60
CA ASP A 84 22.18 4.97 9.80
C ASP A 84 21.60 4.93 8.38
N LEU A 85 20.27 5.04 8.25
CA LEU A 85 19.58 5.08 6.97
C LEU A 85 19.98 6.31 6.14
N ARG A 86 20.05 7.49 6.76
CA ARG A 86 20.53 8.72 6.11
C ARG A 86 21.92 8.54 5.51
N ARG A 87 22.86 8.01 6.31
CA ARG A 87 24.24 7.78 5.83
C ARG A 87 24.28 6.77 4.70
N ALA A 88 23.49 5.70 4.77
CA ALA A 88 23.42 4.70 3.72
C ALA A 88 22.87 5.28 2.41
N LEU A 89 21.79 6.07 2.47
CA LEU A 89 21.20 6.73 1.30
C LEU A 89 22.18 7.70 0.64
N LEU A 90 22.81 8.58 1.43
CA LEU A 90 23.80 9.55 0.91
C LEU A 90 25.08 8.90 0.37
N ALA A 91 25.44 7.71 0.88
CA ALA A 91 26.56 6.95 0.35
C ALA A 91 26.23 6.23 -0.97
N TYR A 92 24.96 5.83 -1.14
CA TYR A 92 24.46 5.23 -2.38
C TYR A 92 24.30 6.27 -3.48
N ASP A 93 23.65 7.39 -3.15
CA ASP A 93 23.55 8.56 -4.02
C ASP A 93 23.73 9.82 -3.17
N SER A 94 24.78 10.58 -3.50
CA SER A 94 25.08 11.85 -2.84
C SER A 94 24.12 12.98 -3.23
N SER A 95 23.22 12.75 -4.19
CA SER A 95 22.18 13.70 -4.53
C SER A 95 21.29 13.96 -3.31
N SER A 96 20.83 15.20 -3.16
CA SER A 96 19.86 15.55 -2.11
C SER A 96 18.42 15.19 -2.49
N ARG A 97 18.22 14.60 -3.68
CA ARG A 97 16.92 14.40 -4.32
C ARG A 97 16.90 13.09 -5.11
N ASP A 98 16.01 12.22 -4.69
CA ASP A 98 15.67 11.00 -5.40
C ASP A 98 14.45 11.25 -6.29
N GLU A 99 14.54 10.85 -7.56
CA GLU A 99 13.47 10.98 -8.54
C GLU A 99 12.93 9.58 -8.88
N GLU A 100 11.67 9.33 -8.55
CA GLU A 100 10.99 8.06 -8.77
C GLU A 100 9.73 8.27 -9.63
N THR A 101 9.45 7.34 -10.55
CA THR A 101 8.14 7.25 -11.18
C THR A 101 7.37 6.10 -10.55
N ILE A 102 6.28 6.43 -9.86
CA ILE A 102 5.36 5.45 -9.29
C ILE A 102 4.33 5.10 -10.35
N SER A 103 4.40 3.88 -10.86
CA SER A 103 3.40 3.31 -11.76
C SER A 103 2.34 2.55 -10.98
N THR A 104 1.08 2.92 -11.17
CA THR A 104 -0.08 2.30 -10.53
C THR A 104 -1.11 1.92 -11.60
N GLU A 105 -1.72 0.76 -11.45
CA GLU A 105 -2.86 0.34 -12.28
C GLU A 105 -4.13 0.32 -11.43
N ALA A 106 -5.16 1.04 -11.87
CA ALA A 106 -6.49 0.94 -11.31
C ALA A 106 -7.31 -0.08 -12.11
N LEU A 107 -7.82 -1.11 -11.43
CA LEU A 107 -8.75 -2.08 -11.99
C LEU A 107 -10.18 -1.70 -11.60
N ILE A 108 -11.00 -1.33 -12.58
CA ILE A 108 -12.42 -1.01 -12.40
C ILE A 108 -13.22 -2.20 -12.89
N ALA A 109 -13.81 -2.97 -11.96
CA ALA A 109 -14.53 -4.19 -12.26
C ALA A 109 -16.05 -4.00 -12.09
N ALA A 110 -16.82 -4.39 -13.10
CA ALA A 110 -18.27 -4.28 -13.14
C ALA A 110 -18.93 -5.62 -13.48
N ARG A 111 -20.17 -5.81 -13.03
CA ARG A 111 -20.97 -6.96 -13.47
C ARG A 111 -21.39 -6.74 -14.92
N PRO A 112 -21.17 -7.70 -15.83
CA PRO A 112 -21.71 -7.62 -17.17
C PRO A 112 -23.25 -7.50 -17.08
N LEU A 113 -23.79 -6.44 -17.66
CA LEU A 113 -25.23 -6.37 -17.83
C LEU A 113 -25.59 -7.42 -18.90
N GLY A 114 -26.49 -8.34 -18.59
CA GLY A 114 -27.05 -9.23 -19.60
C GLY A 114 -27.62 -8.41 -20.78
N HIS A 115 -27.92 -9.05 -21.92
CA HIS A 115 -28.28 -8.41 -23.19
C HIS A 115 -29.34 -7.27 -23.16
N ALA A 116 -30.03 -7.05 -22.05
CA ALA A 116 -30.93 -5.92 -21.81
C ALA A 116 -30.26 -4.60 -21.34
N GLY A 117 -28.94 -4.56 -21.11
CA GLY A 117 -28.25 -3.39 -20.51
C GLY A 117 -27.27 -2.63 -21.40
N GLN A 118 -27.35 -2.75 -22.73
CA GLN A 118 -26.50 -2.01 -23.69
C GLN A 118 -26.72 -0.47 -23.72
N ALA A 119 -27.42 0.10 -22.73
CA ALA A 119 -27.64 1.55 -22.61
C ALA A 119 -26.46 2.31 -21.98
N TRP A 120 -25.37 1.64 -21.58
CA TRP A 120 -24.16 2.30 -21.06
C TRP A 120 -23.22 2.86 -22.13
N LEU A 121 -23.50 2.64 -23.42
CA LEU A 121 -22.76 3.26 -24.54
C LEU A 121 -22.98 4.78 -24.67
N GLY A 122 -23.75 5.40 -23.76
CA GLY A 122 -23.99 6.85 -23.72
C GLY A 122 -23.23 7.62 -22.64
N TYR A 123 -22.44 6.98 -21.77
CA TYR A 123 -21.67 7.71 -20.78
C TYR A 123 -20.44 8.36 -21.41
N ARG A 124 -20.61 9.57 -21.95
CA ARG A 124 -19.49 10.51 -22.04
C ARG A 124 -19.12 10.86 -20.60
N PRO A 125 -17.89 10.57 -20.13
CA PRO A 125 -17.46 11.07 -18.84
C PRO A 125 -17.57 12.59 -18.91
N GLY A 126 -18.52 13.14 -18.15
CA GLY A 126 -18.47 14.55 -17.77
C GLY A 126 -17.14 14.79 -17.04
N PRO A 127 -16.65 16.04 -16.98
CA PRO A 127 -15.40 16.33 -16.29
C PRO A 127 -15.51 15.79 -14.86
N HIS A 128 -14.69 14.79 -14.54
CA HIS A 128 -14.60 14.24 -13.20
C HIS A 128 -14.44 15.41 -12.21
N PRO A 129 -15.14 15.43 -11.05
CA PRO A 129 -14.87 16.41 -10.00
C PRO A 129 -13.43 16.34 -9.46
N TYR A 130 -12.69 15.29 -9.85
CA TYR A 130 -11.25 15.13 -9.68
C TYR A 130 -10.50 15.36 -11.00
N ALA A 131 -10.82 16.44 -11.72
CA ALA A 131 -9.90 16.96 -12.73
C ALA A 131 -8.65 17.47 -11.99
N VAL A 132 -7.67 16.59 -11.79
CA VAL A 132 -6.36 17.00 -11.31
C VAL A 132 -5.76 17.87 -12.40
N VAL A 133 -5.57 19.14 -12.06
CA VAL A 133 -4.88 20.12 -12.90
C VAL A 133 -3.52 19.54 -13.26
N ARG A 134 -3.36 19.08 -14.50
CA ARG A 134 -2.05 18.83 -15.10
C ARG A 134 -1.32 20.16 -15.16
N ARG A 135 -0.52 20.48 -14.14
CA ARG A 135 0.49 21.53 -14.29
C ARG A 135 1.49 21.02 -15.32
N GLY A 136 1.47 21.62 -16.51
CA GLY A 136 2.51 21.39 -17.51
C GLY A 136 3.90 21.70 -16.93
N PRO A 137 4.96 21.16 -17.56
CA PRO A 137 6.33 21.43 -17.13
C PRO A 137 6.58 22.96 -17.12
N PRO A 138 7.35 23.48 -16.14
CA PRO A 138 7.70 24.89 -16.09
C PRO A 138 8.43 25.30 -17.37
N PRO A 139 8.22 26.53 -17.87
CA PRO A 139 8.99 27.02 -19.00
C PRO A 139 10.48 27.02 -18.63
N GLN A 140 11.29 26.38 -19.48
CA GLN A 140 12.74 26.45 -19.40
C GLN A 140 13.21 27.87 -19.78
N PRO A 141 14.31 28.36 -19.18
CA PRO A 141 14.79 29.72 -19.34
C PRO A 141 15.23 30.08 -20.76
#